data_AF-A0A7C4JV85-F1
#
_entry.id   AF-A0A7C4JV85-F1
#
_cell.length_a   1.000
_cell.length_b   1.000
_cell.length_c   1.000
_cell.angle_alpha   90.00
_cell.angle_beta   90.00
_cell.angle_gamma   90.00
#
_symmetry.space_group_name_H-M   'P 1'
#
loop_
_entity.id
_entity.type
_entity.pdbx_description
1 polymer ?
#
loop_
_entity_poly.entity_id
_entity_poly.type
_entity_poly.pdbx_seq_one_letter_code
_entity_poly.pdbx_strand_id
1 'polypeptide(L)'
;MAYQPAQQLRLYRNFKALDAANHHGIIRYFEQYEDQLRTLDESEYFDCAYTYAEALFAVGYYGQALVMYDHLLELVILQNIALWGGQDVFAYLLRRKAMVLMQQRQWARAEHVLREYAKMYPSDRYAWRLLKRCLLQQRPPWLARCWAVCMGFLSLSLVAAAAELFVVRPFFRPYDEIAAALHHFFLALALLTALGGEGWHWYRCQRDVRTFAQAIRARRNA
;
A
#
# COMPACT_ATOMS: atom_id res chain seq x y z
N MET A 1 10.34 29.53 -29.74
CA MET A 1 11.51 29.09 -30.53
C MET A 1 11.17 27.73 -31.11
N ALA A 2 11.02 27.62 -32.43
CA ALA A 2 10.69 26.35 -33.08
C ALA A 2 11.96 25.48 -33.15
N TYR A 3 12.03 24.45 -32.32
CA TYR A 3 13.07 23.44 -32.41
C TYR A 3 12.95 22.71 -33.76
N GLN A 4 14.09 22.42 -34.40
CA GLN A 4 14.09 21.68 -35.65
C GLN A 4 13.65 20.22 -35.39
N PRO A 5 12.77 19.63 -36.21
CA PRO A 5 12.25 18.27 -36.01
C PRO A 5 13.36 17.21 -35.90
N ALA A 6 14.52 17.46 -36.53
CA ALA A 6 15.70 16.60 -36.42
C ALA A 6 16.31 16.54 -35.00
N GLN A 7 16.18 17.59 -34.20
CA GLN A 7 16.70 17.61 -32.82
C GLN A 7 15.76 16.85 -31.87
N GLN A 8 14.45 17.02 -32.02
CA GLN A 8 13.42 16.27 -31.28
C GLN A 8 13.57 14.76 -31.51
N LEU A 9 13.68 14.34 -32.79
CA LEU A 9 13.88 12.94 -33.15
C LEU A 9 15.18 12.34 -32.55
N ARG A 10 16.26 13.13 -32.51
CA ARG A 10 17.52 12.70 -31.88
C ARG A 10 17.36 12.49 -30.39
N LEU A 11 16.63 13.38 -29.71
CA LEU A 11 16.43 13.34 -28.27
C LEU A 11 15.61 12.11 -27.86
N TYR A 12 14.50 11.87 -28.55
CA TYR A 12 13.70 10.66 -28.35
C TYR A 12 14.48 9.37 -28.66
N ARG A 13 15.23 9.34 -29.77
CA ARG A 13 16.05 8.17 -30.13
C ARG A 13 17.13 7.88 -29.09
N ASN A 14 17.78 8.92 -28.56
CA ASN A 14 18.79 8.78 -27.52
C ASN A 14 18.18 8.25 -26.22
N PHE A 15 16.97 8.70 -25.86
CA PHE A 15 16.24 8.15 -24.71
C PHE A 15 15.91 6.66 -24.92
N LYS A 16 15.38 6.29 -26.10
CA LYS A 16 15.07 4.89 -26.44
C LYS A 16 16.28 3.98 -26.59
N ALA A 17 17.45 4.54 -26.87
CA ALA A 17 18.71 3.80 -26.92
C ALA A 17 19.25 3.43 -25.53
N LEU A 18 18.72 4.02 -24.46
CA LEU A 18 19.05 3.62 -23.10
C LEU A 18 18.55 2.19 -22.86
N ASP A 19 19.38 1.40 -22.18
CA ASP A 19 18.98 0.07 -21.74
C ASP A 19 17.79 0.17 -20.78
N ALA A 20 16.73 -0.61 -21.06
CA ALA A 20 15.52 -0.64 -20.25
C ALA A 20 15.77 -1.10 -18.80
N ALA A 21 16.84 -1.87 -18.57
CA ALA A 21 17.26 -2.27 -17.23
C ALA A 21 18.00 -1.16 -16.46
N ASN A 22 18.49 -0.12 -17.15
CA ASN A 22 19.24 0.97 -16.52
C ASN A 22 18.30 2.07 -15.99
N HIS A 23 17.55 1.76 -14.93
CA HIS A 23 16.57 2.68 -14.35
C HIS A 23 17.19 4.02 -13.90
N HIS A 24 18.39 4.00 -13.30
CA HIS A 24 19.08 5.24 -12.92
C HIS A 24 19.49 6.10 -14.13
N GLY A 25 19.91 5.46 -15.23
CA GLY A 25 20.23 6.14 -16.47
C GLY A 25 19.01 6.83 -17.09
N ILE A 26 17.86 6.14 -17.11
CA ILE A 26 16.58 6.68 -17.57
C ILE A 26 16.17 7.90 -16.73
N ILE A 27 16.22 7.78 -15.40
CA ILE A 27 15.87 8.86 -14.48
C ILE A 27 16.74 10.08 -14.73
N ARG A 28 18.07 9.91 -14.72
CA ARG A 28 19.02 11.00 -14.92
C ARG A 28 18.84 11.68 -16.27
N TYR A 29 18.61 10.90 -17.34
CA TYR A 29 18.42 11.46 -18.66
C TYR A 29 17.12 12.27 -18.73
N PHE A 30 16.02 11.74 -18.20
CA PHE A 30 14.73 12.42 -18.21
C PHE A 30 14.82 13.76 -17.44
N GLU A 31 15.40 13.74 -16.24
CA GLU A 31 15.55 14.95 -15.42
C GLU A 31 16.48 15.99 -16.05
N GLN A 32 17.55 15.56 -16.72
CA GLN A 32 18.47 16.47 -17.39
C GLN A 32 17.84 17.17 -18.61
N TYR A 33 16.91 16.50 -19.30
CA TYR A 33 16.34 16.98 -20.56
C TYR A 33 14.83 17.21 -20.49
N GLU A 34 14.25 17.36 -19.29
CA GLU A 34 12.79 17.41 -19.08
C GLU A 34 12.11 18.49 -19.92
N ASP A 35 12.64 19.72 -19.90
CA ASP A 35 12.09 20.84 -20.66
C ASP A 35 12.10 20.58 -22.17
N GLN A 36 13.12 19.88 -22.67
CA GLN A 36 13.25 19.55 -24.08
C GLN A 36 12.33 18.38 -24.45
N LEU A 37 12.19 17.38 -23.58
CA LEU A 37 11.27 16.26 -23.75
C LEU A 37 9.81 16.72 -23.85
N ARG A 38 9.42 17.75 -23.07
CA ARG A 38 8.08 18.35 -23.16
C ARG A 38 7.75 18.98 -24.51
N THR A 39 8.76 19.24 -25.34
CA THR A 39 8.57 19.77 -26.71
C THR A 39 8.41 18.67 -27.77
N LEU A 40 8.55 17.40 -27.39
CA LEU A 40 8.30 16.28 -28.29
C LEU A 40 6.83 16.19 -28.68
N ASP A 41 6.55 15.36 -29.68
CA ASP A 41 5.16 15.00 -29.99
C ASP A 41 4.51 14.33 -28.77
N GLU A 42 3.19 14.52 -28.63
CA GLU A 42 2.45 14.06 -27.45
C GLU A 42 2.66 12.57 -27.17
N SER A 43 2.70 11.76 -28.23
CA SER A 43 2.90 10.31 -28.14
C SER A 43 4.32 9.94 -27.68
N GLU A 44 5.34 10.64 -28.18
CA GLU A 44 6.75 10.42 -27.83
C GLU A 44 7.02 10.88 -26.39
N TYR A 45 6.48 12.03 -26.01
CA TYR A 45 6.56 12.55 -24.64
C TYR A 45 5.90 11.58 -23.67
N PHE A 46 4.69 11.09 -23.99
CA PHE A 46 3.99 10.13 -23.15
C PHE A 46 4.81 8.86 -22.92
N ASP A 47 5.45 8.33 -23.95
CA ASP A 47 6.31 7.15 -23.85
C ASP A 47 7.51 7.37 -22.92
N CYS A 48 8.17 8.53 -23.06
CA CYS A 48 9.29 8.93 -22.21
C CYS A 48 8.84 9.09 -20.75
N ALA A 49 7.75 9.81 -20.51
CA ALA A 49 7.21 10.07 -19.18
C ALA A 49 6.72 8.77 -18.51
N TYR A 50 6.08 7.88 -19.26
CA TYR A 50 5.68 6.55 -18.80
C TYR A 50 6.90 5.72 -18.37
N THR A 51 7.93 5.66 -19.21
CA THR A 51 9.18 4.92 -18.93
C THR A 51 9.90 5.50 -17.71
N TYR A 52 9.92 6.83 -17.59
CA TYR A 52 10.47 7.53 -16.42
C TYR A 52 9.71 7.18 -15.13
N ALA A 53 8.37 7.21 -15.14
CA ALA A 53 7.56 6.85 -13.99
C ALA A 53 7.80 5.41 -13.51
N GLU A 54 7.94 4.47 -14.45
CA GLU A 54 8.26 3.08 -14.13
C GLU A 54 9.67 2.91 -13.57
N ALA A 55 10.65 3.65 -14.09
CA ALA A 55 12.01 3.66 -13.55
C ALA A 55 12.04 4.22 -12.12
N LEU A 56 11.33 5.33 -11.85
CA LEU A 56 11.18 5.89 -10.51
C LEU A 56 10.55 4.87 -9.55
N PHE A 57 9.50 4.18 -9.99
CA PHE A 57 8.86 3.13 -9.20
C PHE A 57 9.82 1.98 -8.88
N ALA A 58 10.59 1.53 -9.87
CA ALA A 58 11.52 0.42 -9.74
C ALA A 58 12.67 0.72 -8.77
N VAL A 59 13.20 1.96 -8.78
CA VAL A 59 14.26 2.42 -7.88
C VAL A 59 13.73 2.77 -6.48
N GLY A 60 12.41 2.94 -6.33
CA GLY A 60 11.77 3.24 -5.05
C GLY A 60 11.60 4.73 -4.74
N TYR A 61 11.75 5.61 -5.74
CA TYR A 61 11.44 7.05 -5.63
C TYR A 61 9.93 7.31 -5.69
N TYR A 62 9.21 6.74 -4.71
CA TYR A 62 7.76 6.71 -4.66
C TYR A 62 7.11 8.10 -4.62
N GLY A 63 7.76 9.10 -4.02
CA GLY A 63 7.25 10.48 -3.98
C GLY A 63 7.13 11.08 -5.39
N GLN A 64 8.22 11.02 -6.16
CA GLN A 64 8.25 11.51 -7.54
C GLN A 64 7.39 10.65 -8.45
N ALA A 65 7.41 9.32 -8.27
CA ALA A 65 6.57 8.40 -9.04
C ALA A 65 5.08 8.72 -8.86
N LEU A 66 4.63 9.10 -7.65
CA LEU A 66 3.25 9.49 -7.40
C LEU A 66 2.84 10.70 -8.25
N VAL A 67 3.68 11.75 -8.25
CA VAL A 67 3.46 12.97 -9.02
C VAL A 67 3.39 12.64 -10.52
N MET A 68 4.31 11.79 -11.01
CA MET A 68 4.33 11.41 -12.42
C MET A 68 3.12 10.54 -12.80
N TYR A 69 2.68 9.62 -11.94
CA TYR A 69 1.46 8.86 -12.21
C TYR A 69 0.19 9.74 -12.22
N ASP A 70 0.13 10.78 -11.39
CA ASP A 70 -0.97 11.76 -11.44
C ASP A 70 -0.97 12.52 -12.76
N HIS A 71 0.21 12.98 -13.20
CA HIS A 71 0.37 13.65 -14.49
C HIS A 71 0.02 12.73 -15.68
N LEU A 72 0.51 11.49 -15.69
CA LEU A 72 0.21 10.52 -16.75
C LEU A 72 -1.28 10.15 -16.80
N LEU A 73 -1.95 10.04 -15.65
CA LEU A 73 -3.40 9.80 -15.62
C LEU A 73 -4.17 10.97 -16.23
N GLU A 74 -3.75 12.20 -15.95
CA GLU A 74 -4.34 13.40 -16.57
C GLU A 74 -4.15 13.39 -18.09
N LEU A 75 -2.93 13.11 -18.57
CA LEU A 75 -2.65 12.99 -20.01
C LEU A 75 -3.51 11.91 -20.68
N VAL A 76 -3.58 10.72 -20.07
CA VAL A 76 -4.39 9.60 -20.59
C VAL A 76 -5.86 9.99 -20.72
N ILE A 77 -6.40 10.73 -19.75
CA ILE A 77 -7.79 11.20 -19.79
C ILE A 77 -7.97 12.27 -20.88
N LEU A 78 -7.10 13.28 -20.92
CA LEU A 78 -7.19 14.40 -21.87
C LEU A 78 -7.04 13.96 -23.32
N GLN A 79 -6.11 13.04 -23.57
CA GLN A 79 -5.79 12.53 -24.91
C GLN A 79 -6.59 11.26 -25.26
N ASN A 80 -7.42 10.77 -24.33
CA ASN A 80 -8.24 9.57 -24.49
C ASN A 80 -7.41 8.32 -24.90
N ILE A 81 -6.25 8.12 -24.26
CA ILE A 81 -5.35 7.00 -24.54
C ILE A 81 -5.85 5.74 -23.83
N ALA A 82 -6.66 4.93 -24.51
CA ALA A 82 -7.19 3.70 -23.92
C ALA A 82 -6.14 2.59 -23.77
N LEU A 83 -5.24 2.44 -24.75
CA LEU A 83 -4.28 1.34 -24.83
C LEU A 83 -2.87 1.83 -25.12
N TRP A 84 -1.88 1.29 -24.40
CA TRP A 84 -0.46 1.50 -24.64
C TRP A 84 0.29 0.20 -24.42
N GLY A 85 1.12 -0.20 -25.38
CA GLY A 85 1.81 -1.49 -25.32
C GLY A 85 0.87 -2.71 -25.19
N GLY A 86 -0.37 -2.60 -25.68
CA GLY A 86 -1.39 -3.66 -25.62
C GLY A 86 -2.08 -3.82 -24.26
N GLN A 87 -1.90 -2.88 -23.32
CA GLN A 87 -2.54 -2.89 -22.01
C GLN A 87 -3.41 -1.65 -21.81
N ASP A 88 -4.46 -1.80 -20.98
CA ASP A 88 -5.25 -0.67 -20.50
C ASP A 88 -4.38 0.19 -19.57
N VAL A 89 -3.98 1.34 -20.11
CA VAL A 89 -3.02 2.26 -19.49
C VAL A 89 -3.62 2.89 -18.25
N PHE A 90 -4.88 3.30 -18.35
CA PHE A 90 -5.59 3.95 -17.27
C PHE A 90 -5.69 3.00 -16.07
N ALA A 91 -6.11 1.75 -16.31
CA ALA A 91 -6.15 0.71 -15.30
C ALA A 91 -4.77 0.45 -14.68
N TYR A 92 -3.74 0.40 -15.53
CA TYR A 92 -2.37 0.15 -15.12
C TYR A 92 -1.82 1.26 -14.20
N LEU A 93 -1.92 2.52 -14.64
CA LEU A 93 -1.44 3.69 -13.92
C LEU A 93 -2.19 3.87 -12.60
N LEU A 94 -3.51 3.68 -12.59
CA LEU A 94 -4.31 3.81 -11.37
C LEU A 94 -3.90 2.79 -10.30
N ARG A 95 -3.62 1.55 -10.74
CA ARG A 95 -3.11 0.49 -9.88
C ARG A 95 -1.70 0.80 -9.38
N ARG A 96 -0.81 1.32 -10.24
CA ARG A 96 0.54 1.76 -9.84
C ARG A 96 0.50 2.90 -8.83
N LYS A 97 -0.34 3.92 -9.04
CA LYS A 97 -0.61 5.00 -8.09
C LYS A 97 -1.02 4.46 -6.72
N ALA A 98 -1.95 3.51 -6.67
CA ALA A 98 -2.34 2.87 -5.42
C ALA A 98 -1.16 2.15 -4.72
N MET A 99 -0.33 1.42 -5.47
CA MET A 99 0.85 0.76 -4.91
C MET A 99 1.85 1.75 -4.33
N VAL A 100 2.12 2.84 -5.03
CA VAL A 100 2.99 3.92 -4.56
C VAL A 100 2.49 4.51 -3.24
N LEU A 101 1.18 4.78 -3.15
CA LEU A 101 0.55 5.27 -1.91
C LEU A 101 0.69 4.27 -0.76
N MET A 102 0.56 2.97 -1.04
CA MET A 102 0.80 1.91 -0.04
C MET A 102 2.26 1.89 0.44
N GLN A 103 3.23 2.02 -0.46
CA GLN A 103 4.65 2.06 -0.08
C GLN A 103 4.98 3.29 0.78
N GLN A 104 4.35 4.42 0.51
CA GLN A 104 4.44 5.63 1.34
C GLN A 104 3.62 5.56 2.64
N ARG A 105 2.97 4.42 2.94
CA ARG A 105 2.09 4.22 4.12
C ARG A 105 0.89 5.19 4.15
N GLN A 106 0.51 5.78 3.01
CA GLN A 106 -0.67 6.63 2.86
C GLN A 106 -1.93 5.77 2.66
N TRP A 107 -2.23 4.90 3.65
CA TRP A 107 -3.25 3.85 3.55
C TRP A 107 -4.64 4.36 3.17
N ALA A 108 -5.08 5.47 3.75
CA ALA A 108 -6.41 6.03 3.48
C ALA A 108 -6.56 6.50 2.02
N ARG A 109 -5.50 7.12 1.46
CA ARG A 109 -5.49 7.55 0.06
C ARG A 109 -5.40 6.34 -0.88
N ALA A 110 -4.57 5.35 -0.54
CA ALA A 110 -4.47 4.11 -1.29
C ALA A 110 -5.81 3.35 -1.33
N GLU A 111 -6.50 3.26 -0.19
CA GLU A 111 -7.81 2.64 -0.08
C GLU A 111 -8.83 3.31 -1.01
N HIS A 112 -8.88 4.64 -1.00
CA HIS A 112 -9.79 5.40 -1.88
C HIS A 112 -9.54 5.06 -3.35
N VAL A 113 -8.29 5.15 -3.81
CA VAL A 113 -7.92 4.83 -5.20
C VAL A 113 -8.26 3.38 -5.56
N LEU A 114 -7.99 2.42 -4.66
CA LEU A 114 -8.28 1.00 -4.88
C LEU A 114 -9.78 0.70 -4.92
N ARG A 115 -10.59 1.40 -4.14
CA ARG A 115 -12.05 1.27 -4.18
C ARG A 115 -12.61 1.76 -5.51
N GLU A 116 -12.14 2.91 -6.01
CA GLU A 116 -12.54 3.40 -7.33
C GLU A 116 -12.08 2.45 -8.44
N TYR A 117 -10.84 1.97 -8.38
CA TYR A 117 -10.33 0.96 -9.32
C TYR A 117 -11.18 -0.32 -9.31
N ALA A 118 -11.51 -0.86 -8.14
CA ALA A 118 -12.32 -2.08 -8.00
C ALA A 118 -13.78 -1.91 -8.46
N LYS A 119 -14.33 -0.68 -8.44
CA LYS A 119 -15.64 -0.38 -9.04
C LYS A 119 -15.58 -0.43 -10.56
N MET A 120 -14.52 0.13 -11.16
CA MET A 120 -14.34 0.17 -12.62
C MET A 120 -13.98 -1.22 -13.19
N TYR A 121 -13.13 -1.98 -12.49
CA TYR A 121 -12.63 -3.28 -12.93
C TYR A 121 -12.96 -4.40 -11.93
N PRO A 122 -14.26 -4.73 -11.73
CA PRO A 122 -14.68 -5.66 -10.67
C PRO A 122 -14.28 -7.12 -10.94
N SER A 123 -13.97 -7.48 -12.19
CA SER A 123 -13.49 -8.81 -12.59
C SER A 123 -12.03 -9.05 -12.19
N ASP A 124 -11.25 -8.00 -11.94
CA ASP A 124 -9.84 -8.16 -11.59
C ASP A 124 -9.67 -8.65 -10.14
N ARG A 125 -9.33 -9.95 -10.00
CA ARG A 125 -9.03 -10.56 -8.69
C ARG A 125 -7.81 -9.94 -8.02
N TYR A 126 -6.90 -9.33 -8.77
CA TYR A 126 -5.73 -8.67 -8.23
C TYR A 126 -6.11 -7.39 -7.47
N ALA A 127 -7.01 -6.57 -8.01
CA ALA A 127 -7.59 -5.40 -7.35
C ALA A 127 -8.09 -5.71 -5.92
N TRP A 128 -8.90 -6.77 -5.79
CA TRP A 128 -9.47 -7.19 -4.51
C TRP A 128 -8.43 -7.64 -3.50
N ARG A 129 -7.39 -8.36 -3.96
CA ARG A 129 -6.26 -8.77 -3.12
C ARG A 129 -5.47 -7.56 -2.63
N LEU A 130 -5.23 -6.59 -3.51
CA LEU A 130 -4.50 -5.37 -3.18
C LEU A 130 -5.28 -4.51 -2.18
N LEU A 131 -6.59 -4.34 -2.37
CA LEU A 131 -7.47 -3.65 -1.42
C LEU A 131 -7.49 -4.33 -0.05
N LYS A 132 -7.63 -5.66 -0.01
CA LYS A 132 -7.55 -6.42 1.24
C LYS A 132 -6.21 -6.21 1.96
N ARG A 133 -5.10 -6.23 1.23
CA ARG A 133 -3.77 -5.99 1.79
C ARG A 133 -3.65 -4.58 2.35
N CYS A 134 -4.17 -3.57 1.64
CA CYS A 134 -4.19 -2.19 2.11
C CYS A 134 -4.96 -2.04 3.43
N LEU A 135 -6.17 -2.61 3.53
CA LEU A 135 -6.98 -2.55 4.74
C LEU A 135 -6.34 -3.27 5.94
N LEU A 136 -5.67 -4.40 5.69
CA LEU A 136 -4.96 -5.12 6.76
C LEU A 136 -3.74 -4.35 7.28
N GLN A 137 -3.09 -3.57 6.42
CA GLN A 137 -1.93 -2.74 6.81
C GLN A 137 -2.36 -1.44 7.51
N GLN A 138 -3.60 -1.00 7.30
CA GLN A 138 -4.22 0.10 8.03
C GLN A 138 -4.51 -0.37 9.47
N ARG A 139 -3.55 -0.16 10.37
CA ARG A 139 -3.70 -0.47 11.81
C ARG A 139 -4.49 0.64 12.50
N PRO A 140 -5.75 0.41 12.87
CA PRO A 140 -6.59 1.44 13.46
C PRO A 140 -6.17 1.72 14.92
N PRO A 141 -6.49 2.91 15.47
CA PRO A 141 -6.07 3.30 16.83
C PRO A 141 -6.70 2.43 17.93
N TRP A 142 -7.82 1.76 17.67
CA TRP A 142 -8.41 0.81 18.62
C TRP A 142 -7.56 -0.46 18.76
N LEU A 143 -6.90 -0.92 17.69
CA LEU A 143 -6.01 -2.08 17.74
C LEU A 143 -4.78 -1.75 18.59
N ALA A 144 -4.24 -0.53 18.46
CA ALA A 144 -3.17 -0.05 19.34
C ALA A 144 -3.58 -0.04 20.82
N ARG A 145 -4.83 0.35 21.13
CA ARG A 145 -5.38 0.25 22.50
C ARG A 145 -5.48 -1.18 22.99
N CYS A 146 -5.89 -2.14 22.15
CA CYS A 146 -5.88 -3.56 22.51
C CYS A 146 -4.47 -4.06 22.86
N TRP A 147 -3.47 -3.67 22.07
CA TRP A 147 -2.06 -4.00 22.34
C TRP A 147 -1.56 -3.38 23.65
N ALA A 148 -1.95 -2.13 23.95
CA ALA A 148 -1.62 -1.48 25.22
C ALA A 148 -2.24 -2.21 26.43
N VAL A 149 -3.51 -2.64 26.32
CA VAL A 149 -4.17 -3.44 27.37
C VAL A 149 -3.50 -4.79 27.54
N CYS A 150 -3.15 -5.47 26.45
CA CYS A 150 -2.38 -6.72 26.48
C CYS A 150 -1.04 -6.55 27.20
N MET A 151 -0.30 -5.49 26.88
CA MET A 151 0.96 -5.15 27.58
C MET A 151 0.73 -4.90 29.07
N GLY A 152 -0.38 -4.26 29.46
CA GLY A 152 -0.76 -4.07 30.86
C GLY A 152 -1.04 -5.38 31.60
N PHE A 153 -1.70 -6.35 30.95
CA PHE A 153 -1.91 -7.67 31.55
C PHE A 153 -0.62 -8.49 31.65
N LEU A 154 0.27 -8.38 30.67
CA LEU A 154 1.59 -9.03 30.73
C LEU A 154 2.47 -8.45 31.84
N SER A 155 2.46 -7.13 32.05
CA SER A 155 3.21 -6.52 33.15
C SER A 155 2.64 -6.93 34.51
N LEU A 156 1.32 -6.99 34.65
CA LEU A 156 0.66 -7.44 35.88
C LEU A 156 0.95 -8.93 36.16
N SER A 157 0.96 -9.76 35.11
CA SER A 157 1.36 -11.16 35.18
C SER A 157 2.81 -11.32 35.66
N LEU A 158 3.72 -10.47 35.18
CA LEU A 158 5.12 -10.50 35.58
C LEU A 158 5.28 -10.14 37.07
N VAL A 159 4.55 -9.14 37.54
CA VAL A 159 4.55 -8.75 38.96
C VAL A 159 3.96 -9.88 39.83
N ALA A 160 2.88 -10.52 39.39
CA ALA A 160 2.28 -11.66 40.09
C ALA A 160 3.27 -12.84 40.20
N ALA A 161 3.98 -13.16 39.11
CA ALA A 161 5.01 -14.20 39.10
C ALA A 161 6.18 -13.90 40.05
N ALA A 162 6.63 -12.65 40.08
CA ALA A 162 7.67 -12.20 41.01
C ALA A 162 7.19 -12.32 42.47
N ALA A 163 5.96 -11.89 42.76
CA ALA A 163 5.38 -12.01 44.09
C ALA A 163 5.22 -13.48 44.53
N GLU A 164 4.79 -14.36 43.62
CA GLU A 164 4.73 -15.81 43.87
C GLU A 164 6.10 -16.36 44.29
N LEU A 165 7.15 -16.05 43.51
CA LEU A 165 8.48 -16.62 43.69
C LEU A 165 9.21 -16.07 44.93
N PHE A 166 9.12 -14.76 45.17
CA PHE A 166 9.88 -14.09 46.23
C PHE A 166 9.13 -13.98 47.56
N VAL A 167 7.79 -14.02 47.56
CA VAL A 167 6.98 -13.80 48.78
C VAL A 167 6.15 -15.02 49.13
N VAL A 168 5.36 -15.54 48.18
CA VAL A 168 4.38 -16.60 48.50
C VAL A 168 5.06 -17.93 48.78
N ARG A 169 5.95 -18.40 47.91
CA ARG A 169 6.68 -19.66 48.13
C ARG A 169 7.53 -19.69 49.41
N PRO A 170 8.28 -18.63 49.78
CA PRO A 170 9.06 -18.64 51.01
C PRO A 170 8.23 -18.42 52.29
N PHE A 171 7.18 -17.58 52.26
CA PHE A 171 6.47 -17.18 53.49
C PHE A 171 5.05 -17.74 53.64
N PHE A 172 4.39 -18.13 52.55
CA PHE A 172 2.95 -18.44 52.49
C PHE A 172 2.63 -19.67 51.61
N ARG A 173 3.30 -20.79 51.86
CA ARG A 173 3.08 -22.09 51.18
C ARG A 173 1.61 -22.49 50.90
N PRO A 174 0.63 -22.33 51.81
CA PRO A 174 -0.75 -22.74 51.51
C PRO A 174 -1.43 -21.90 50.43
N TYR A 175 -0.86 -20.75 50.04
CA TYR A 175 -1.40 -19.85 49.01
C TYR A 175 -0.70 -19.99 47.66
N ASP A 176 0.26 -20.91 47.51
CA ASP A 176 1.02 -21.12 46.27
C ASP A 176 0.10 -21.41 45.07
N GLU A 177 -0.94 -22.24 45.27
CA GLU A 177 -1.91 -22.58 44.21
C GLU A 177 -2.73 -21.38 43.75
N ILE A 178 -3.13 -20.51 44.67
CA ILE A 178 -3.93 -19.31 44.37
C ILE A 178 -3.07 -18.29 43.61
N ALA A 179 -1.82 -18.10 44.03
CA ALA A 179 -0.88 -17.20 43.37
C ALA A 179 -0.56 -17.66 41.93
N ALA A 180 -0.32 -18.96 41.74
CA ALA A 180 -0.10 -19.56 40.43
C ALA A 180 -1.36 -19.44 39.53
N ALA A 181 -2.56 -19.65 40.08
CA ALA A 181 -3.81 -19.48 39.35
C ALA A 181 -4.00 -18.02 38.87
N LEU A 182 -3.65 -17.06 39.72
CA LEU A 182 -3.76 -15.62 39.42
C LEU A 182 -2.77 -15.19 38.32
N HIS A 183 -1.53 -15.70 38.35
CA HIS A 183 -0.57 -15.53 37.25
C HIS A 183 -1.13 -16.09 35.94
N HIS A 184 -1.54 -17.36 35.91
CA HIS A 184 -2.08 -17.98 34.69
C HIS A 184 -3.32 -17.25 34.17
N PHE A 185 -4.15 -16.71 35.06
CA PHE A 185 -5.30 -15.90 34.67
C PHE A 185 -4.89 -14.64 33.91
N PHE A 186 -3.90 -13.88 34.39
CA PHE A 186 -3.42 -12.69 33.69
C PHE A 186 -2.76 -13.03 32.34
N LEU A 187 -2.00 -14.13 32.26
CA LEU A 187 -1.47 -14.62 30.98
C LEU A 187 -2.58 -14.98 30.00
N ALA A 188 -3.60 -15.72 30.44
CA ALA A 188 -4.72 -16.09 29.61
C ALA A 188 -5.47 -14.86 29.09
N LEU A 189 -5.68 -13.86 29.95
CA LEU A 189 -6.34 -12.61 29.58
C LEU A 189 -5.53 -11.79 28.57
N ALA A 190 -4.20 -11.72 28.73
CA ALA A 190 -3.31 -11.09 27.76
C ALA A 190 -3.41 -11.78 26.38
N LEU A 191 -3.34 -13.12 26.36
CA LEU A 191 -3.47 -13.91 25.13
C LEU A 191 -4.82 -13.71 24.44
N LEU A 192 -5.91 -13.74 25.20
CA LEU A 192 -7.27 -13.52 24.69
C LEU A 192 -7.43 -12.13 24.09
N THR A 193 -6.91 -11.09 24.73
CA THR A 193 -6.99 -9.71 24.20
C THR A 193 -6.16 -9.53 22.93
N ALA A 194 -4.99 -10.15 22.83
CA ALA A 194 -4.15 -10.10 21.64
C ALA A 194 -4.80 -10.84 20.45
N LEU A 195 -5.19 -12.11 20.66
CA LEU A 195 -5.82 -12.93 19.62
C LEU A 195 -7.19 -12.38 19.21
N GLY A 196 -7.98 -11.91 20.18
CA GLY A 196 -9.27 -11.27 19.94
C GLY A 196 -9.13 -9.99 19.12
N GLY A 197 -8.13 -9.15 19.43
CA GLY A 197 -7.87 -7.91 18.71
C GLY A 197 -7.46 -8.13 17.25
N GLU A 198 -6.43 -8.96 17.01
CA GLU A 198 -5.95 -9.28 15.66
C GLU A 198 -7.00 -10.06 14.85
N GLY A 199 -7.67 -11.04 15.49
CA GLY A 199 -8.73 -11.83 14.86
C GLY A 199 -9.93 -10.98 14.46
N TRP A 200 -10.36 -10.06 15.33
CA TRP A 200 -11.44 -9.12 15.02
C TRP A 200 -11.06 -8.15 13.89
N HIS A 201 -9.83 -7.63 13.90
CA HIS A 201 -9.33 -6.75 12.83
C HIS A 201 -9.34 -7.48 11.48
N TRP A 202 -8.78 -8.69 11.43
CA TRP A 202 -8.77 -9.50 10.22
C TRP A 202 -10.18 -9.82 9.72
N TYR A 203 -11.08 -10.20 10.63
CA TYR A 203 -12.47 -10.51 10.29
C TYR A 203 -13.20 -9.30 9.72
N ARG A 204 -13.04 -8.13 10.37
CA ARG A 204 -13.63 -6.87 9.90
C ARG A 204 -13.13 -6.50 8.51
N CYS A 205 -11.82 -6.53 8.27
CA CYS A 205 -11.26 -6.24 6.95
C CYS A 205 -11.81 -7.19 5.87
N GLN A 206 -11.99 -8.48 6.19
CA GLN A 206 -12.61 -9.42 5.25
C GLN A 206 -14.07 -9.11 4.98
N ARG A 207 -14.83 -8.77 6.02
CA ARG A 207 -16.24 -8.41 5.90
C ARG A 207 -16.40 -7.13 5.07
N ASP A 208 -15.55 -6.14 5.28
CA ASP A 208 -15.60 -4.87 4.54
C ASP A 208 -15.34 -5.09 3.04
N VAL A 209 -14.32 -5.89 2.67
CA VAL A 209 -14.07 -6.23 1.26
C VAL A 209 -15.21 -7.05 0.65
N ARG A 210 -15.74 -8.04 1.38
CA ARG A 210 -16.83 -8.90 0.89
C ARG A 210 -18.12 -8.12 0.68
N THR A 211 -18.51 -7.28 1.64
CA THR A 211 -19.70 -6.44 1.55
C THR A 211 -19.57 -5.44 0.40
N PHE A 212 -18.40 -4.84 0.22
CA PHE A 212 -18.14 -3.95 -0.91
C PHE A 212 -18.22 -4.69 -2.27
N ALA A 213 -17.62 -5.88 -2.37
CA ALA A 213 -17.71 -6.71 -3.58
C ALA A 213 -19.15 -7.16 -3.89
N GLN A 214 -19.92 -7.51 -2.87
CA GLN A 214 -21.34 -7.86 -3.01
C GLN A 214 -22.17 -6.66 -3.46
N ALA A 215 -21.94 -5.48 -2.90
CA ALA A 215 -22.64 -4.25 -3.29
C ALA A 215 -22.39 -3.89 -4.75
N ILE A 216 -21.16 -4.05 -5.26
CA ILE A 216 -20.84 -3.81 -6.67
C ILE A 216 -21.51 -4.85 -7.58
N ARG A 217 -21.48 -6.13 -7.21
CA ARG A 217 -22.16 -7.19 -7.99
C ARG A 217 -23.67 -6.98 -8.06
N ALA A 218 -24.30 -6.59 -6.95
CA ALA A 218 -25.73 -6.33 -6.89
C ALA A 218 -26.14 -5.19 -7.84
N ARG A 219 -25.36 -4.10 -7.89
CA ARG A 219 -25.62 -2.97 -8.81
C ARG A 219 -25.45 -3.29 -10.29
N ARG A 220 -24.67 -4.32 -10.63
CA ARG A 220 -24.43 -4.71 -12.02
C ARG A 220 -25.49 -5.67 -12.57
N ASN A 221 -26.21 -6.34 -11.67
CA ASN A 221 -27.28 -7.29 -12.00
C ASN A 221 -28.68 -6.65 -11.90
N ALA A 222 -28.78 -5.39 -11.48
CA ALA A 222 -29.99 -4.59 -11.42
C ALA A 222 -30.03 -3.65 -12.62
#